data_AF-A0A0G1PD66-F1
#
_entry.id   AF-A0A0G1PD66-F1
#
_cell.length_a   1.000
_cell.length_b   1.000
_cell.length_c   1.000
_cell.angle_alpha   90.00
_cell.angle_beta   90.00
_cell.angle_gamma   90.00
#
_symmetry.space_group_name_H-M   'P 1'
#
loop_
_entity.id
_entity.type
_entity.pdbx_description
1 polymer ?
#
loop_
_entity_poly.entity_id
_entity_poly.type
_entity_poly.pdbx_seq_one_letter_code
_entity_poly.pdbx_strand_id
1 'polypeptide(L)'
;MKSIAEIIKARQLVSDPRNKYEYQAYGNRLAEEFGDQQHRALYIKLAKKESRSLLEAAREFVLGAEKVKPKGKLFMWKLTQLKKENQNVELTQ
;
A
#
# COMPACT_ATOMS: atom_id res chain seq x y z
N MET A 1 -26.93 18.88 -22.07
CA MET A 1 -25.95 18.53 -21.02
C MET A 1 -26.71 18.02 -19.81
N LYS A 2 -26.29 16.91 -19.21
CA LYS A 2 -26.92 16.41 -17.97
C LYS A 2 -26.53 17.31 -16.80
N SER A 3 -27.45 17.56 -15.88
CA SER A 3 -27.16 18.32 -14.68
C SER A 3 -26.26 17.52 -13.73
N ILE A 4 -25.46 18.22 -12.91
CA ILE A 4 -24.61 17.59 -11.88
C ILE A 4 -25.46 16.75 -10.93
N ALA A 5 -26.66 17.23 -10.59
CA ALA A 5 -27.62 16.51 -9.75
C ALA A 5 -28.04 15.16 -10.36
N GLU A 6 -28.33 15.11 -11.66
CA GLU A 6 -28.69 13.87 -12.37
C GLU A 6 -27.52 12.89 -12.44
N ILE A 7 -26.29 13.39 -12.63
CA ILE A 7 -25.09 12.55 -12.67
C ILE A 7 -24.84 11.89 -11.30
N ILE A 8 -24.98 12.65 -10.21
CA ILE A 8 -24.83 12.12 -8.84
C ILE A 8 -25.90 11.07 -8.55
N LYS A 9 -27.17 11.34 -8.94
CA LYS A 9 -28.29 10.42 -8.69
C LYS A 9 -28.19 9.12 -9.50
N ALA A 10 -27.64 9.20 -10.72
CA ALA A 10 -27.41 8.04 -11.57
C ALA A 10 -26.22 7.17 -11.14
N ARG A 11 -25.27 7.73 -10.36
CA ARG A 11 -24.11 6.99 -9.88
C ARG A 11 -24.50 6.09 -8.71
N GLN A 12 -24.67 4.80 -8.98
CA GLN A 12 -24.77 3.80 -7.91
C GLN A 12 -23.44 3.74 -7.16
N LEU A 13 -23.41 4.21 -5.92
CA LEU A 13 -22.25 4.10 -5.03
C LEU A 13 -22.16 2.66 -4.53
N VAL A 14 -21.62 1.76 -5.35
CA VAL A 14 -21.33 0.39 -4.91
C VAL A 14 -20.13 0.43 -3.98
N SER A 15 -20.33 0.05 -2.71
CA SER A 15 -19.25 -0.04 -1.73
C SER A 15 -18.31 -1.20 -2.12
N ASP A 16 -17.06 -0.89 -2.48
CA ASP A 16 -16.03 -1.91 -2.69
C ASP A 16 -15.57 -2.47 -1.33
N PRO A 17 -15.75 -3.78 -1.06
CA PRO A 17 -15.27 -4.41 0.18
C PRO A 17 -13.76 -4.27 0.41
N ARG A 18 -12.99 -3.98 -0.65
CA ARG A 18 -11.53 -3.78 -0.61
C ARG A 18 -11.13 -2.32 -0.39
N ASN A 19 -12.05 -1.44 -0.01
CA ASN A 19 -11.76 -0.04 0.31
C ASN A 19 -12.62 0.51 1.46
N LYS A 20 -12.96 -0.34 2.44
CA LYS A 20 -13.75 0.03 3.62
C LYS A 20 -12.89 0.52 4.79
N TYR A 21 -11.67 0.00 4.91
CA TYR A 21 -10.75 0.35 6.00
C TYR A 21 -9.49 1.05 5.48
N GLU A 22 -8.87 1.84 6.35
CA GLU A 22 -7.63 2.58 6.08
C GLU A 22 -6.53 1.66 5.51
N TYR A 23 -6.28 0.52 6.13
CA TYR A 23 -5.27 -0.44 5.67
C TYR A 23 -5.57 -1.01 4.29
N GLN A 24 -6.84 -1.06 3.87
CA GLN A 24 -7.20 -1.51 2.53
C GLN A 24 -6.95 -0.41 1.50
N ALA A 25 -7.34 0.82 1.82
CA ALA A 25 -7.04 1.99 1.00
C ALA A 25 -5.52 2.14 0.79
N TYR A 26 -4.74 1.95 1.86
CA TYR A 26 -3.28 2.00 1.78
C TYR A 26 -2.68 0.85 0.95
N GLY A 27 -3.16 -0.37 1.14
CA GLY A 27 -2.73 -1.51 0.32
C GLY A 27 -3.01 -1.30 -1.18
N ASN A 28 -4.17 -0.71 -1.53
CA ASN A 28 -4.48 -0.35 -2.90
C ASN A 28 -3.55 0.75 -3.42
N ARG A 29 -3.30 1.80 -2.62
CA ARG A 29 -2.35 2.87 -2.96
C ARG A 29 -0.95 2.33 -3.25
N LEU A 30 -0.42 1.43 -2.43
CA LEU A 30 0.88 0.78 -2.68
C LEU A 30 0.89 0.03 -4.01
N ALA A 31 -0.17 -0.72 -4.29
CA ALA A 31 -0.29 -1.44 -5.56
C ALA A 31 -0.34 -0.49 -6.77
N GLU A 32 -0.95 0.68 -6.63
CA GLU A 32 -1.01 1.71 -7.67
C GLU A 32 0.37 2.35 -7.90
N GLU A 33 1.02 2.80 -6.83
CA GLU A 33 2.33 3.45 -6.89
C GLU A 33 3.44 2.52 -7.42
N PHE A 34 3.34 1.22 -7.14
CA PHE A 34 4.28 0.22 -7.64
C PHE A 34 3.93 -0.31 -9.03
N GLY A 35 2.77 0.06 -9.58
CA GLY A 35 2.26 -0.50 -10.83
C GLY A 35 1.97 -2.00 -10.75
N ASP A 36 1.64 -2.49 -9.55
CA ASP A 36 1.51 -3.91 -9.22
C ASP A 36 0.09 -4.25 -8.72
N GLN A 37 -0.90 -3.91 -9.55
CA GLN A 37 -2.32 -4.12 -9.26
C GLN A 37 -2.68 -5.60 -9.04
N GLN A 38 -1.94 -6.52 -9.69
CA GLN A 38 -2.18 -7.96 -9.60
C GLN A 38 -1.96 -8.46 -8.16
N HIS A 39 -1.05 -7.85 -7.41
CA HIS A 39 -0.74 -8.23 -6.03
C HIS A 39 -1.37 -7.31 -4.98
N ARG A 40 -2.40 -6.51 -5.30
CA ARG A 40 -3.09 -5.64 -4.32
C ARG A 40 -3.48 -6.34 -3.01
N ALA A 41 -3.93 -7.59 -3.08
CA ALA A 41 -4.35 -8.35 -1.91
C ALA A 41 -3.18 -8.62 -0.95
N LEU A 42 -1.97 -8.78 -1.48
CA LEU A 42 -0.76 -8.93 -0.68
C LEU A 42 -0.44 -7.64 0.08
N TYR A 43 -0.48 -6.49 -0.61
CA TYR A 43 -0.23 -5.19 0.02
C TYR A 43 -1.26 -4.85 1.09
N ILE A 44 -2.55 -5.14 0.85
CA ILE A 44 -3.61 -4.98 1.87
C ILE A 44 -3.34 -5.88 3.08
N LYS A 45 -2.92 -7.13 2.87
CA LYS A 45 -2.60 -8.07 3.95
C LYS A 45 -1.41 -7.58 4.79
N LEU A 46 -0.39 -7.00 4.15
CA LEU A 46 0.74 -6.38 4.85
C LEU A 46 0.31 -5.15 5.64
N ALA A 47 -0.47 -4.26 5.03
CA ALA A 47 -1.02 -3.08 5.70
C ALA A 47 -1.89 -3.42 6.92
N LYS A 48 -2.57 -4.57 6.90
CA LYS A 48 -3.35 -5.05 8.05
C LYS A 48 -2.50 -5.60 9.19
N LYS A 49 -1.32 -6.15 8.90
CA LYS A 49 -0.49 -6.90 9.86
C LYS A 49 0.68 -6.09 10.41
N GLU A 50 1.26 -5.23 9.60
CA GLU A 50 2.48 -4.49 9.92
C GLU A 50 2.15 -3.07 10.35
N SER A 51 3.05 -2.44 11.10
CA SER A 51 2.89 -1.04 11.51
C SER A 51 2.99 -0.11 10.30
N ARG A 52 2.21 0.98 10.33
CA ARG A 52 2.18 1.96 9.24
C ARG A 52 3.54 2.62 9.04
N SER A 53 4.22 2.96 10.12
CA SER A 53 5.56 3.57 10.09
C SER A 53 6.56 2.70 9.30
N LEU A 54 6.58 1.39 9.56
CA LEU A 54 7.46 0.45 8.87
C LEU A 54 7.19 0.39 7.36
N LEU A 55 5.91 0.35 6.97
CA LEU A 55 5.51 0.28 5.57
C LEU A 55 5.79 1.59 4.83
N GLU A 56 5.59 2.74 5.46
CA GLU A 56 5.93 4.05 4.86
C GLU A 56 7.44 4.19 4.65
N ALA A 57 8.27 3.80 5.62
CA ALA A 57 9.73 3.81 5.46
C ALA A 57 10.19 2.92 4.29
N ALA A 58 9.60 1.73 4.14
CA ALA A 58 9.88 0.87 2.99
C ALA A 58 9.38 1.48 1.67
N ARG A 59 8.22 2.13 1.67
CA ARG A 59 7.61 2.79 0.51
C ARG A 59 8.46 3.97 0.03
N GLU A 60 8.86 4.87 0.93
CA GLU A 60 9.71 6.03 0.62
C GLU A 60 11.03 5.61 -0.04
N PHE A 61 11.67 4.56 0.49
CA PHE A 61 12.88 4.00 -0.09
C PHE A 61 12.68 3.53 -1.54
N VAL A 62 11.57 2.83 -1.82
CA VAL A 62 11.26 2.32 -3.17
C VAL A 62 10.91 3.44 -4.14
N LEU A 63 10.23 4.49 -3.66
CA LEU A 63 9.90 5.66 -4.48
C LEU A 63 11.13 6.48 -4.84
N GLY A 64 12.12 6.58 -3.95
CA GLY A 64 13.42 7.18 -4.27
C GLY A 64 14.25 6.39 -5.29
N ALA A 65 13.98 5.08 -5.44
CA ALA A 65 14.67 4.21 -6.40
C ALA A 65 14.00 4.24 -7.79
N GLU A 66 14.03 5.40 -8.48
CA GLU A 66 13.34 5.63 -9.77
C GLU A 66 13.66 4.62 -10.88
N LYS A 67 14.86 4.05 -10.88
CA LYS A 67 15.36 3.21 -12.00
C LYS A 67 15.09 1.71 -11.85
N VAL A 68 14.52 1.25 -10.72
CA VAL A 68 14.44 -0.20 -10.44
C VAL A 68 13.07 -0.77 -10.85
N LYS A 69 13.09 -1.77 -11.75
CA LYS A 69 11.94 -2.64 -12.04
C LYS A 69 12.28 -4.06 -11.58
N PRO A 70 11.44 -4.75 -10.77
CA PRO A 70 10.10 -4.38 -10.30
C PRO A 70 10.06 -3.81 -8.86
N LYS A 71 9.35 -2.68 -8.67
CA LYS A 71 9.21 -1.96 -7.38
C LYS A 71 8.63 -2.82 -6.25
N GLY A 72 7.68 -3.70 -6.55
CA GLY A 72 7.09 -4.61 -5.57
C GLY A 72 8.11 -5.56 -4.91
N LYS A 73 9.07 -6.10 -5.67
CA LYS A 73 10.12 -6.96 -5.08
C LYS A 73 11.08 -6.16 -4.20
N LEU A 74 11.44 -4.95 -4.63
CA LEU A 74 12.29 -4.06 -3.85
C LEU A 74 11.63 -3.67 -2.52
N PHE A 75 10.31 -3.41 -2.56
CA PHE A 75 9.51 -3.16 -1.38
C PHE A 75 9.54 -4.34 -0.40
N MET A 76 9.31 -5.56 -0.88
CA MET A 76 9.35 -6.76 -0.03
C MET A 76 10.73 -6.95 0.61
N TRP A 77 11.79 -6.81 -0.20
CA TRP A 77 13.16 -6.90 0.30
C TRP A 77 13.45 -5.86 1.39
N LYS A 78 13.12 -4.58 1.14
CA LYS A 78 13.38 -3.51 2.10
C LYS A 78 12.55 -3.67 3.38
N LEU A 79 11.30 -4.09 3.25
CA LEU A 79 10.43 -4.40 4.38
C LEU A 79 11.04 -5.50 5.27
N THR A 80 11.60 -6.56 4.68
CA THR A 80 12.31 -7.59 5.44
C THR A 80 13.57 -7.06 6.14
N GLN A 81 14.34 -6.18 5.51
CA GLN A 81 15.52 -5.56 6.14
C GLN A 81 15.12 -4.74 7.38
N LEU A 82 14.13 -3.85 7.22
CA LEU A 82 13.67 -3.00 8.33
C LEU A 82 13.11 -3.81 9.50
N LYS A 83 12.44 -4.95 9.23
CA LYS A 83 12.00 -5.86 10.30
C LYS A 83 13.16 -6.47 11.08
N LYS A 84 14.22 -6.90 10.38
CA LYS A 84 15.42 -7.45 11.03
C LYS A 84 16.12 -6.39 11.87
N GLU A 85 16.22 -5.17 11.34
CA GLU A 85 16.80 -4.03 12.06
C GLU A 85 16.02 -3.75 13.35
N ASN A 86 14.69 -3.71 13.30
CA ASN A 86 13.86 -3.52 14.50
C ASN A 86 14.04 -4.65 15.53
N GLN A 87 14.12 -5.90 15.09
CA GLN A 87 14.34 -7.05 15.99
C GLN A 87 15.71 -6.99 16.67
N ASN A 88 16.76 -6.57 15.94
CA ASN A 88 18.09 -6.43 16.53
C ASN A 88 18.14 -5.31 17.56
N VAL A 89 17.42 -4.21 17.35
CA VAL A 89 17.33 -3.10 18.32
C VAL A 89 16.69 -3.58 19.63
N GLU A 90 15.65 -4.40 19.57
CA GLU A 90 14.99 -4.98 20.76
C GLU A 90 15.89 -5.93 21.55
N LEU A 91 16.84 -6.60 20.89
CA LEU A 91 17.79 -7.53 21.53
C LEU A 91 18.99 -6.83 22.19
N THR A 92 19.20 -5.54 21.91
CA THR A 92 20.35 -4.78 22.41
C THR A 92 19.99 -3.81 23.55
N GLN A 93 18.71 -3.77 23.95
CA GLN A 93 18.16 -2.99 25.07
C GLN A 93 17.87 -3.90 26.26
#